data_AF-A0A2A3XR82-F1
#
_entry.id   AF-A0A2A3XR82-F1
#
_cell.length_a   1.000
_cell.length_b   1.000
_cell.length_c   1.000
_cell.angle_alpha   90.00
_cell.angle_beta   90.00
_cell.angle_gamma   90.00
#
_symmetry.space_group_name_H-M   'P 1'
#
loop_
_entity.id
_entity.type
_entity.pdbx_description
1 polymer ?
#
loop_
_entity_poly.entity_id
_entity_poly.type
_entity_poly.pdbx_seq_one_letter_code
_entity_poly.pdbx_strand_id
1 'polypeptide(L)' 'MEPEEAVRLAIDVAEQGFEAGEMPIGAVVLLGDQVIAGAYTQEQSLGRRVVHAD' A
#
# COMPACT_ATOMS: atom_id res chain seq x y z
N MET A 1 -3.59 -14.46 10.42
CA MET A 1 -3.31 -14.13 9.01
C MET A 1 -1.90 -14.60 8.73
N GLU A 2 -1.76 -15.42 7.69
CA GLU A 2 -0.43 -15.89 7.28
C GLU A 2 0.33 -14.76 6.56
N PRO A 3 1.67 -14.70 6.65
CA PRO A 3 2.47 -13.66 6.01
C PRO A 3 2.20 -13.52 4.50
N GLU A 4 1.97 -14.61 3.79
CA GLU A 4 1.68 -14.62 2.36
C GLU A 4 0.35 -13.92 2.03
N GLU A 5 -0.64 -14.06 2.91
CA GLU A 5 -1.93 -13.38 2.76
C GLU A 5 -1.78 -11.88 3.00
N ALA A 6 -0.98 -11.49 4.00
CA ALA A 6 -0.65 -10.08 4.25
C ALA A 6 0.09 -9.43 3.07
N VAL A 7 1.05 -10.14 2.49
CA VAL A 7 1.79 -9.67 1.31
C VAL A 7 0.88 -9.56 0.09
N ARG A 8 -0.03 -10.52 -0.13
CA ARG A 8 -1.01 -10.44 -1.21
C ARG A 8 -1.88 -9.19 -1.08
N LEU A 9 -2.35 -8.87 0.12
CA LEU A 9 -3.11 -7.64 0.37
C LEU A 9 -2.28 -6.37 0.10
N ALA A 10 -1.00 -6.37 0.43
CA ALA A 10 -0.10 -5.25 0.10
C ALA A 10 0.11 -5.11 -1.42
N ILE A 11 0.15 -6.22 -2.16
CA ILE A 11 0.20 -6.22 -3.63
C ILE A 11 -1.09 -5.64 -4.20
N ASP A 12 -2.27 -6.04 -3.71
CA ASP A 12 -3.55 -5.48 -4.17
C ASP A 12 -3.59 -3.94 -3.97
N VAL A 13 -3.01 -3.44 -2.87
CA VAL A 13 -2.88 -1.99 -2.63
C VAL A 13 -1.86 -1.35 -3.58
N ALA A 14 -0.75 -2.01 -3.87
CA ALA A 14 0.23 -1.53 -4.85
C ALA A 14 -0.36 -1.44 -6.26
N GLU A 15 -1.21 -2.39 -6.65
CA GLU A 15 -1.94 -2.38 -7.92
C GLU A 15 -2.88 -1.16 -8.02
N GLN A 16 -3.59 -0.82 -6.94
CA GLN A 16 -4.40 0.41 -6.90
C GLN A 16 -3.57 1.67 -7.13
N GLY A 17 -2.38 1.75 -6.51
CA GLY A 17 -1.45 2.85 -6.74
C GLY A 17 -0.98 2.91 -8.20
N PHE A 18 -0.67 1.76 -8.79
CA PHE A 18 -0.29 1.67 -10.20
C PHE A 18 -1.40 2.15 -11.14
N GLU A 19 -2.64 1.72 -10.90
CA GLU A 19 -3.82 2.18 -11.65
C GLU A 19 -4.07 3.69 -11.49
N ALA A 20 -3.71 4.26 -10.35
CA ALA A 20 -3.75 5.70 -10.07
C ALA A 20 -2.58 6.49 -10.69
N GLY A 21 -1.62 5.83 -11.36
CA GLY A 21 -0.46 6.46 -11.98
C GLY A 21 0.70 6.74 -11.02
N GLU A 22 0.68 6.12 -9.84
CA GLU A 22 1.75 6.20 -8.85
C GLU A 22 2.78 5.07 -9.02
N MET A 23 3.88 5.14 -8.26
CA MET A 23 4.80 4.00 -8.17
C MET A 23 4.09 2.80 -7.51
N PRO A 24 4.27 1.57 -8.02
CA PRO A 24 3.57 0.37 -7.54
C PRO A 24 4.16 -0.14 -6.22
N ILE A 25 3.96 0.63 -5.15
CA ILE A 25 4.43 0.33 -3.79
C ILE A 25 3.22 0.46 -2.87
N GLY A 26 2.85 -0.64 -2.22
CA GLY A 26 1.73 -0.73 -1.30
C GLY A 26 2.16 -1.31 0.03
N ALA A 27 1.46 -0.91 1.09
CA ALA A 27 1.66 -1.40 2.45
C ALA A 27 0.31 -1.63 3.13
N VAL A 28 0.28 -2.58 4.05
CA VAL A 28 -0.85 -2.82 4.96
C VAL A 28 -0.34 -2.88 6.39
N VAL A 29 -1.12 -2.36 7.33
CA VAL A 29 -0.83 -2.44 8.76
C VAL A 29 -1.80 -3.42 9.40
N LEU A 30 -1.25 -4.37 10.15
CA LEU A 30 -2.00 -5.39 10.86
C LEU A 30 -2.00 -5.14 12.37
N LEU A 31 -3.13 -5.36 13.02
CA LEU A 31 -3.26 -5.51 14.47
C LEU A 31 -3.73 -6.94 14.76
N GLY A 32 -2.78 -7.82 15.10
CA GLY A 32 -3.03 -9.25 15.12
C GLY A 32 -3.40 -9.74 13.72
N ASP A 33 -4.58 -10.33 13.57
CA ASP A 33 -5.08 -10.85 12.29
C ASP A 33 -5.95 -9.86 11.51
N GLN A 34 -6.11 -8.64 12.03
CA GLN A 34 -6.96 -7.61 11.43
C GLN A 34 -6.12 -6.58 10.67
N VAL A 35 -6.49 -6.31 9.41
CA VAL A 35 -5.98 -5.15 8.66
C VAL A 35 -6.63 -3.88 9.21
N ILE A 36 -5.83 -2.95 9.71
CA ILE A 36 -6.31 -1.66 10.25
C ILE A 36 -6.06 -0.49 9.29
N ALA A 37 -5.13 -0.63 8.36
CA ALA A 37 -4.84 0.37 7.34
C ALA A 37 -4.20 -0.28 6.11
N GLY A 38 -4.34 0.38 4.96
CA GLY A 38 -3.61 0.10 3.75
C GLY A 38 -3.37 1.40 2.98
N ALA A 39 -2.19 1.55 2.40
CA ALA A 39 -1.82 2.75 1.64
C ALA A 39 -0.82 2.40 0.53
N TYR A 40 -0.83 3.20 -0.52
CA TYR A 40 0.16 3.18 -1.60
C TYR A 40 0.88 4.54 -1.68
N THR A 41 2.04 4.56 -2.33
CA THR A 41 2.83 5.78 -2.56
C THR A 41 2.02 6.84 -3.32
N GLN A 42 2.02 8.09 -2.86
CA GLN A 42 1.22 9.20 -3.41
C GLN A 42 2.05 10.42 -3.78
N GLU A 43 3.26 10.21 -4.32
CA GLU A 43 4.18 11.31 -4.61
C GLU A 43 3.69 12.19 -5.76
N GLN A 44 3.10 11.58 -6.80
CA GLN A 44 2.67 12.29 -7.99
C GLN A 44 1.39 13.09 -7.73
N SER A 45 0.39 12.45 -7.14
CA SER A 45 -0.90 13.04 -6.81
C SER A 45 -0.80 14.20 -5.82
N LEU A 46 0.12 14.11 -4.85
CA LEU A 46 0.31 15.16 -3.83
C LEU A 46 1.45 16.14 -4.17
N GLY A 47 2.18 15.91 -5.26
CA GLY A 47 3.30 16.76 -5.67
C GLY A 47 4.43 16.85 -4.64
N ARG A 48 4.65 15.76 -3.88
CA ARG A 48 5.57 15.72 -2.73
C ARG A 48 6.42 14.44 -2.81
N ARG A 49 7.74 14.57 -2.76
CA ARG A 49 8.70 13.46 -2.94
C ARG A 49 8.79 12.43 -1.81
N VAL A 50 7.99 12.57 -0.75
CA VAL A 50 8.09 11.70 0.44
C VAL A 50 6.68 11.44 0.97
N VAL A 51 5.82 10.92 0.09
CA VAL A 51 4.53 10.36 0.51
C VAL A 51 4.51 8.89 0.12
N HIS A 52 5.17 8.09 0.95
CA HIS A 52 5.32 6.67 0.73
C HIS A 52 4.10 5.91 1.27
N ALA A 53 4.08 4.61 1.05
CA ALA A 53 3.02 3.72 1.51
C ALA A 53 3.02 3.50 3.04
N ASP A 54 4.15 3.67 3.72
CA ASP A 54 4.35 3.45 5.16
C ASP A 54 3.99 4.65 6.06
#